data_AF-A0A917JBJ4-F1
#
_entry.id   AF-A0A917JBJ4-F1
#
_cell.length_a   1.000
_cell.length_b   1.000
_cell.length_c   1.000
_cell.angle_alpha   90.00
_cell.angle_beta   90.00
_cell.angle_gamma   90.00
#
_symmetry.space_group_name_H-M   'P 1'
#
loop_
_entity.id
_entity.type
_entity.pdbx_description
1 polymer ?
#
loop_
_entity_poly.entity_id
_entity_poly.type
_entity_poly.pdbx_seq_one_letter_code
_entity_poly.pdbx_strand_id
1 'polypeptide(L)'
;MPGFDLLKGQIILSENLILCVQTVPSQLFNYFKHEEVKFLDLKNGWMHYQLENVKIQDKYFKFDLAFLGERLKSISFSFQFQTYEPSSWDAWSEKEELQKYALYENWLTIEVGVHRNYP
;
A
#
# COMPACT_ATOMS: atom_id res chain seq x y z
N MET A 1 -15.82 4.90 5.16
CA MET A 1 -14.66 5.82 5.20
C MET A 1 -13.41 5.06 4.79
N PRO A 2 -12.47 5.66 4.03
CA PRO A 2 -11.20 5.02 3.71
C PRO A 2 -10.39 4.70 4.97
N GLY A 3 -9.73 3.55 5.00
CA GLY A 3 -9.00 3.07 6.17
C GLY A 3 -8.73 1.58 6.13
N PHE A 4 -8.34 1.03 7.28
CA PHE A 4 -7.92 -0.36 7.44
C PHE A 4 -8.94 -1.12 8.31
N ASP A 5 -9.54 -2.18 7.76
CA ASP A 5 -10.32 -3.15 8.54
C ASP A 5 -9.44 -4.39 8.76
N LEU A 6 -8.63 -4.33 9.82
CA LEU A 6 -7.62 -5.34 10.12
C LEU A 6 -8.23 -6.68 10.54
N LEU A 7 -9.44 -6.68 11.12
CA LEU A 7 -10.14 -7.91 11.51
C LEU A 7 -10.53 -8.75 10.30
N LYS A 8 -10.83 -8.10 9.18
CA LYS A 8 -11.18 -8.76 7.92
C LYS A 8 -10.01 -8.85 6.93
N GLY A 9 -8.86 -8.25 7.27
CA GLY A 9 -7.72 -8.15 6.36
C GLY A 9 -8.06 -7.34 5.10
N GLN A 10 -8.76 -6.20 5.28
CA GLN A 10 -9.22 -5.35 4.18
C GLN A 10 -8.64 -3.95 4.28
N ILE A 11 -8.31 -3.37 3.13
CA ILE A 11 -7.98 -1.95 3.00
C ILE A 11 -9.06 -1.29 2.17
N ILE A 12 -9.80 -0.38 2.78
CA ILE A 12 -10.92 0.32 2.16
C ILE A 12 -10.37 1.61 1.57
N LEU A 13 -10.32 1.70 0.24
CA LEU A 13 -9.89 2.92 -0.45
C LEU A 13 -11.07 3.84 -0.75
N SER A 14 -12.21 3.25 -1.07
CA SER A 14 -13.51 3.93 -1.22
C SER A 14 -14.64 2.91 -1.09
N GLU A 15 -15.89 3.36 -1.23
CA GLU A 15 -17.06 2.46 -1.32
C GLU A 15 -16.98 1.52 -2.55
N ASN A 16 -16.20 1.89 -3.56
CA ASN A 16 -16.10 1.16 -4.83
C ASN A 16 -14.81 0.33 -4.96
N LEU A 17 -13.86 0.46 -4.02
CA LEU A 17 -12.63 -0.32 -4.04
C LEU A 17 -12.18 -0.71 -2.63
N ILE A 18 -12.24 -2.01 -2.38
CA ILE A 18 -11.73 -2.67 -1.18
C ILE A 18 -10.63 -3.63 -1.64
N LEU A 19 -9.43 -3.46 -1.11
CA LEU A 19 -8.31 -4.38 -1.33
C LEU A 19 -8.39 -5.52 -0.32
N CYS A 20 -8.50 -6.74 -0.81
CA CYS A 20 -8.61 -7.98 -0.03
C CYS A 20 -8.24 -9.19 -0.90
N VAL A 21 -8.28 -10.40 -0.33
CA VAL A 21 -7.92 -11.63 -1.06
C VAL A 21 -8.80 -11.91 -2.30
N GLN A 22 -10.00 -11.31 -2.39
CA GLN A 22 -10.89 -11.42 -3.54
C GLN A 22 -10.62 -10.35 -4.60
N THR A 23 -9.73 -9.38 -4.34
CA THR A 23 -9.39 -8.36 -5.33
C THR A 23 -8.75 -8.99 -6.55
N VAL A 24 -9.18 -8.54 -7.73
CA VAL A 24 -8.64 -8.93 -9.04
C VAL A 24 -8.03 -7.71 -9.75
N PRO A 25 -7.03 -7.90 -10.63
CA PRO A 25 -6.37 -6.78 -11.31
C PRO A 25 -7.32 -5.82 -12.05
N SER A 26 -8.38 -6.35 -12.67
CA SER A 26 -9.35 -5.53 -13.42
C SER A 26 -10.06 -4.49 -12.55
N GLN A 27 -10.24 -4.76 -11.25
CA GLN A 27 -10.81 -3.77 -10.32
C GLN A 27 -9.89 -2.58 -10.11
N LEU A 28 -8.56 -2.77 -10.18
CA LEU A 28 -7.60 -1.68 -10.05
C LEU A 28 -7.73 -0.72 -11.23
N PHE A 29 -7.77 -1.24 -12.46
CA PHE A 29 -7.88 -0.43 -13.68
C PHE A 29 -9.27 0.21 -13.89
N ASN A 30 -10.31 -0.35 -13.29
CA ASN A 30 -11.64 0.27 -13.31
C ASN A 30 -11.73 1.47 -12.36
N TYR A 31 -10.95 1.45 -11.28
CA TYR A 31 -10.99 2.49 -10.25
C TYR A 31 -9.94 3.59 -10.49
N PHE A 32 -8.70 3.19 -10.75
CA PHE A 32 -7.59 4.07 -11.08
C PHE A 32 -7.53 4.26 -12.60
N LYS A 33 -7.08 5.43 -13.06
CA LYS A 33 -6.79 5.59 -14.48
C LYS A 33 -5.64 4.65 -14.85
N HIS A 34 -5.67 4.07 -16.05
CA HIS A 34 -4.63 3.14 -16.51
C HIS A 34 -3.20 3.66 -16.34
N GLU A 35 -2.99 4.97 -16.51
CA GLU A 35 -1.70 5.65 -16.36
C GLU A 35 -1.20 5.76 -14.90
N GLU A 36 -2.10 5.63 -13.92
CA GLU A 36 -1.80 5.72 -12.49
C GLU A 36 -1.40 4.36 -11.89
N VAL A 37 -1.61 3.27 -12.63
CA VAL A 37 -1.28 1.90 -12.19
C VAL A 37 -0.02 1.43 -12.92
N LYS A 38 1.11 1.44 -12.22
CA LYS A 38 2.35 0.82 -12.73
C LYS A 38 2.22 -0.70 -12.61
N PHE A 39 2.64 -1.42 -13.63
CA PHE A 39 2.53 -2.88 -13.69
C PHE A 39 3.86 -3.52 -14.07
N LEU A 40 4.19 -4.63 -13.40
CA LEU A 40 5.36 -5.45 -13.67
C LEU A 40 4.96 -6.93 -13.73
N ASP A 41 5.18 -7.56 -14.88
CA ASP A 41 5.05 -9.01 -15.08
C ASP A 41 6.43 -9.66 -14.93
N LEU A 42 6.59 -10.50 -13.91
CA LEU A 42 7.84 -11.22 -13.63
C LEU A 42 8.05 -12.45 -14.52
N LYS A 43 7.13 -12.74 -15.46
CA LYS A 43 7.19 -13.85 -16.42
C LYS A 43 7.26 -15.24 -15.79
N ASN A 44 6.81 -15.35 -14.55
CA ASN A 44 6.74 -16.61 -13.78
C ASN A 44 5.35 -16.81 -13.13
N GLY A 45 4.33 -16.11 -13.65
CA GLY A 45 2.97 -16.08 -13.11
C GLY A 45 2.73 -15.01 -12.04
N TRP A 46 3.78 -14.38 -11.52
CA TRP A 46 3.66 -13.24 -10.61
C TRP A 46 3.55 -11.92 -11.34
N MET A 47 2.61 -11.10 -10.86
CA MET A 47 2.30 -9.78 -11.37
C MET A 47 2.25 -8.79 -10.22
N HIS A 48 2.99 -7.69 -10.34
CA HIS A 48 3.00 -6.61 -9.35
C HIS A 48 2.29 -5.39 -9.92
N TYR A 49 1.39 -4.82 -9.13
CA TYR A 49 0.69 -3.57 -9.44
C TYR A 49 1.06 -2.55 -8.38
N GLN A 50 1.63 -1.43 -8.82
CA GLN A 50 2.04 -0.34 -7.93
C GLN A 50 1.09 0.83 -8.09
N LEU A 51 0.56 1.28 -6.95
CA LEU A 51 -0.29 2.44 -6.83
C LEU A 51 0.46 3.47 -5.99
N GLU A 52 0.63 4.68 -6.50
CA GLU A 52 1.32 5.75 -5.80
C GLU A 52 0.34 6.88 -5.48
N ASN A 53 0.62 7.64 -4.42
CA ASN A 53 -0.17 8.81 -4.02
C ASN A 53 -1.65 8.52 -3.71
N VAL A 54 -1.96 7.30 -3.26
CA VAL A 54 -3.32 6.95 -2.84
C VAL A 54 -3.63 7.63 -1.51
N LYS A 55 -4.54 8.60 -1.52
CA LYS A 55 -4.88 9.38 -0.32
C LYS A 55 -5.83 8.62 0.59
N ILE A 56 -5.40 8.35 1.82
CA ILE A 56 -6.22 7.80 2.91
C ILE A 56 -6.10 8.75 4.09
N GLN A 57 -7.20 9.41 4.43
CA GLN A 57 -7.23 10.50 5.42
C GLN A 57 -6.22 11.62 5.05
N ASP A 58 -5.28 11.93 5.95
CA ASP A 58 -4.24 12.95 5.82
C ASP A 58 -2.90 12.39 5.28
N LYS A 59 -2.88 11.13 4.84
CA LYS A 59 -1.67 10.43 4.40
C LYS A 59 -1.78 10.01 2.94
N TYR A 60 -0.64 9.97 2.27
CA TYR A 60 -0.48 9.44 0.92
C TYR A 60 0.23 8.09 1.02
N PHE A 61 -0.38 7.07 0.46
CA PHE A 61 0.12 5.70 0.46
C PHE A 61 0.69 5.34 -0.90
N LYS A 62 1.76 4.53 -0.84
CA LYS A 62 2.26 3.75 -1.96
C LYS A 62 1.99 2.28 -1.67
N PHE A 63 1.22 1.62 -2.53
CA PHE A 63 0.91 0.20 -2.46
C PHE A 63 1.67 -0.58 -3.53
N ASP A 64 2.15 -1.77 -3.17
CA ASP A 64 2.58 -2.83 -4.09
C ASP A 64 1.67 -4.05 -3.84
N LEU A 65 0.90 -4.41 -4.86
CA LEU A 65 -0.01 -5.55 -4.83
C LEU A 65 0.57 -6.66 -5.68
N ALA A 66 0.92 -7.78 -5.05
CA ALA A 66 1.45 -8.94 -5.75
C ALA A 66 0.36 -9.99 -5.96
N PHE A 67 0.17 -10.36 -7.22
CA PHE A 67 -0.79 -11.34 -7.68
C PHE A 67 -0.07 -12.57 -8.23
N LEU A 68 -0.68 -13.73 -8.04
CA LEU A 68 -0.34 -14.95 -8.75
C LEU A 68 -1.54 -15.34 -9.62
N GLY A 69 -1.45 -15.07 -10.93
CA GLY A 69 -2.62 -15.04 -11.81
C GLY A 69 -3.63 -13.98 -11.36
N GLU A 70 -4.92 -14.34 -11.26
CA GLU A 70 -6.00 -13.44 -10.82
C GLU A 70 -6.17 -13.34 -9.29
N ARG A 71 -5.23 -13.86 -8.50
CA ARG A 71 -5.37 -13.93 -7.04
C ARG A 71 -4.38 -13.01 -6.34
N LEU A 72 -4.88 -12.06 -5.55
CA LEU A 72 -4.04 -11.24 -4.68
C LEU A 72 -3.41 -12.12 -3.59
N LYS A 73 -2.08 -12.02 -3.46
CA LYS A 73 -1.28 -12.81 -2.50
C LYS A 73 -0.67 -11.98 -1.41
N SER A 74 -0.28 -10.74 -1.72
CA SER A 74 0.26 -9.82 -0.73
C SER A 74 -0.06 -8.39 -1.09
N ILE A 75 -0.24 -7.59 -0.04
CA ILE A 75 -0.26 -6.13 -0.12
C ILE A 75 0.89 -5.64 0.74
N SER A 76 1.81 -4.91 0.12
CA SER A 76 2.87 -4.18 0.81
C SER A 76 2.60 -2.70 0.64
N PHE A 77 2.86 -1.89 1.67
CA PHE A 77 2.66 -0.46 1.55
C PHE A 77 3.62 0.35 2.40
N SER A 78 3.74 1.61 2.01
CA SER A 78 4.35 2.69 2.78
C SER A 78 3.42 3.90 2.71
N PHE A 79 3.57 4.84 3.64
CA PHE A 79 2.91 6.13 3.59
C PHE A 79 3.83 7.28 4.01
N GLN A 80 3.39 8.49 3.66
CA GLN A 80 3.94 9.77 4.10
C GLN A 80 2.86 10.85 4.08
N PHE A 81 3.14 12.02 4.67
CA PHE A 81 2.17 13.13 4.73
C PHE A 81 2.14 14.01 3.47
N GLN A 82 3.11 13.82 2.57
CA GLN A 82 3.23 14.54 1.30
C GLN A 82 3.17 13.55 0.14
N THR A 83 2.96 14.03 -1.07
CA THR A 83 3.00 13.18 -2.28
C THR A 83 4.40 12.61 -2.47
N TYR A 84 4.45 11.37 -2.95
CA TYR A 84 5.69 10.72 -3.39
C TYR A 84 6.22 11.43 -4.62
N GLU A 85 7.40 12.01 -4.45
CA GLU A 85 8.22 12.53 -5.53
C GLU A 85 9.29 11.49 -5.89
N PRO A 86 9.84 11.51 -7.12
CA PRO A 86 10.97 10.67 -7.49
C PRO A 86 12.16 10.91 -6.53
N SER A 87 12.48 9.91 -5.72
CA SER A 87 13.61 9.97 -4.77
C SER A 87 14.87 9.35 -5.38
N SER A 88 16.04 9.94 -5.12
CA SER A 88 17.34 9.32 -5.42
C SER A 88 18.00 8.80 -4.15
N TRP A 89 18.94 7.85 -4.30
CA TRP A 89 19.78 7.39 -3.19
C TRP A 89 20.62 8.51 -2.58
N ASP A 90 20.93 9.55 -3.36
CA ASP A 90 21.69 10.72 -2.89
C ASP A 90 20.88 11.59 -1.92
N ALA A 91 19.54 11.49 -1.96
CA ALA A 91 18.64 12.19 -1.05
C ALA A 91 18.35 11.39 0.23
N TRP A 92 18.99 10.23 0.42
CA TRP A 92 18.77 9.40 1.61
C TRP A 92 19.58 9.90 2.80
N SER A 93 18.97 9.91 3.98
CA SER A 93 19.68 10.12 5.24
C SER A 93 19.14 9.23 6.36
N GLU A 94 20.05 8.68 7.19
CA GLU A 94 19.69 7.87 8.35
C GLU A 94 18.76 8.62 9.31
N LYS A 95 19.00 9.93 9.47
CA LYS A 95 18.17 10.80 10.32
C LYS A 95 16.71 10.82 9.86
N GLU A 96 16.45 10.93 8.57
CA GLU A 96 15.08 10.92 8.03
C GLU A 96 14.45 9.54 8.15
N GLU A 97 15.22 8.46 7.93
CA GLU A 97 14.72 7.10 8.11
C GLU A 97 14.36 6.78 9.56
N LEU A 98 15.13 7.27 10.54
CA LEU A 98 14.78 7.14 11.96
C LEU A 98 13.49 7.90 12.31
N GLN A 99 13.25 9.06 11.69
CA GLN A 99 12.00 9.80 11.85
C GLN A 99 10.81 9.05 11.23
N LYS A 100 10.99 8.49 10.03
CA LYS A 100 9.98 7.62 9.40
C LYS A 100 9.72 6.39 10.27
N TYR A 101 10.76 5.74 10.79
CA TYR A 101 10.61 4.60 11.69
C TYR A 101 9.72 4.95 12.90
N ALA A 102 10.01 6.04 13.62
CA ALA A 102 9.21 6.47 14.76
C ALA A 102 7.75 6.77 14.38
N LEU A 103 7.53 7.39 13.21
CA LEU A 103 6.20 7.65 12.67
C LEU A 103 5.43 6.35 12.41
N TYR A 104 6.05 5.37 11.77
CA TYR A 104 5.43 4.09 11.43
C TYR A 104 5.15 3.26 12.69
N GLU A 105 6.08 3.23 13.65
CA GLU A 105 5.88 2.57 14.93
C GLU A 105 4.67 3.11 15.69
N ASN A 106 4.52 4.44 15.71
CA ASN A 106 3.35 5.08 16.31
C ASN A 106 2.06 4.75 15.55
N TRP A 107 2.09 4.85 14.22
CA TRP A 107 0.93 4.51 13.38
C TRP A 107 0.49 3.06 13.54
N LEU A 108 1.42 2.11 13.51
CA LEU A 108 1.15 0.69 13.76
C LEU A 108 0.57 0.45 15.15
N THR A 109 1.06 1.16 16.16
CA THR A 109 0.54 1.05 17.52
C THR A 109 -0.90 1.56 17.60
N ILE A 110 -1.25 2.63 16.88
CA ILE A 110 -2.61 3.19 16.84
C ILE A 110 -3.58 2.28 16.07
N GLU A 111 -3.18 1.83 14.88
CA GLU A 111 -4.09 1.10 13.98
C GLU A 111 -4.16 -0.40 14.31
N VAL A 112 -3.03 -1.05 14.58
CA VAL A 112 -2.91 -2.50 14.78
C VAL A 112 -2.89 -2.88 16.26
N GLY A 113 -2.37 -2.01 17.13
CA GLY A 113 -2.22 -2.27 18.55
C GLY A 113 -1.20 -3.36 18.87
N VAL A 114 -1.36 -4.02 20.01
CA VAL A 114 -0.41 -5.02 20.55
C VAL A 114 -0.33 -6.31 19.72
N HIS A 115 -1.31 -6.55 18.84
CA HIS A 115 -1.38 -7.73 17.97
C HIS A 115 -0.29 -7.76 16.89
N ARG A 116 0.48 -6.67 16.74
CA ARG A 116 1.63 -6.60 15.83
C ARG A 116 2.87 -7.37 16.31
N ASN A 117 2.94 -7.70 17.60
CA ASN A 117 4.04 -8.47 18.15
C ASN A 117 3.79 -9.95 17.90
N TYR A 118 4.35 -10.47 16.81
CA TYR A 118 4.36 -11.91 16.56
C TYR A 118 5.37 -12.59 17.51
N PRO A 119 5.01 -13.72 18.14
CA PRO A 119 5.92 -14.48 19.01
C PRO A 119 7.08 -15.12 18.23
#